data_AF-A0A382UGA9-F1
#
_entry.id   AF-A0A382UGA9-F1
#
_cell.length_a   1.000
_cell.length_b   1.000
_cell.length_c   1.000
_cell.angle_alpha   90.00
_cell.angle_beta   90.00
_cell.angle_gamma   90.00
#
_symmetry.space_group_name_H-M   'P 1'
#
loop_
_entity.id
_entity.type
_entity.pdbx_description
1 polymer ?
#
loop_
_entity_poly.entity_id
_entity_poly.type
_entity_poly.pdbx_seq_one_letter_code
_entity_poly.pdbx_strand_id
1 'polypeptide(L)'
;MVIYRGAHMHVRLQALLAIAALFMASSLLFAQSSEPSRSTPWGDPDIGGVWDYWTFTPLERPDEFGERGTLTDEEAATFAQEANAEALARDLAAPPGDPGAYSQAVWTDRARATALTQASLIVDPPNGKIPALTSEALARGKSRLVSDGQPVRIRVGGFGTAGPEERGLAERCLLGFSTGPPLLPGGYNNNVQIFQTPDAIVLLVEMNHDVRVIPIDGRLRLNDDIRQWMGSSRGRWEGDTLVVDTTNFTDRTASFGITGLALGSAQEL
;
A
#
# COMPACT_ATOMS: atom_id res chain seq x y z
N MET A 1 39.45 -34.18 67.75
CA MET A 1 38.15 -33.50 67.95
C MET A 1 38.14 -32.23 67.09
N VAL A 2 37.94 -32.42 65.79
CA VAL A 2 36.84 -31.90 64.94
C VAL A 2 36.81 -30.38 64.78
N ILE A 3 37.26 -29.93 63.60
CA ILE A 3 37.02 -28.61 63.02
C ILE A 3 36.00 -28.83 61.89
N TYR A 4 34.83 -28.19 61.96
CA TYR A 4 33.90 -28.00 60.83
C TYR A 4 33.02 -26.79 61.13
N ARG A 5 33.14 -25.70 60.34
CA ARG A 5 32.08 -24.71 60.07
C ARG A 5 32.58 -23.64 59.09
N GLY A 6 32.51 -23.95 57.79
CA GLY A 6 32.77 -22.99 56.70
C GLY A 6 31.88 -23.19 55.47
N ALA A 7 31.38 -24.40 55.24
CA ALA A 7 30.66 -24.74 54.00
C ALA A 7 29.25 -24.14 53.88
N HIS A 8 28.51 -23.95 54.99
CA HIS A 8 27.08 -23.58 54.91
C HIS A 8 26.82 -22.13 54.46
N MET A 9 27.77 -21.21 54.66
CA MET A 9 27.58 -19.81 54.30
C MET A 9 27.79 -19.56 52.81
N HIS A 10 28.73 -20.30 52.19
CA HIS A 10 29.01 -20.19 50.75
C HIS A 10 27.88 -20.79 49.91
N VAL A 11 27.30 -21.91 50.34
CA VAL A 11 26.16 -22.54 49.67
C VAL A 11 24.90 -21.65 49.71
N ARG A 12 24.66 -20.95 50.83
CA ARG A 12 23.52 -20.01 50.96
C ARG A 12 23.68 -18.77 50.07
N LEU A 13 24.90 -18.24 49.96
CA LEU A 13 25.18 -17.08 49.10
C LEU A 13 25.07 -17.44 47.61
N GLN A 14 25.56 -18.62 47.21
CA GLN A 14 25.43 -19.13 45.85
C GLN A 14 23.96 -19.39 45.47
N ALA A 15 23.16 -19.95 46.39
CA ALA A 15 21.74 -20.16 46.16
C ALA A 15 20.97 -18.83 46.00
N LEU A 16 21.29 -17.81 46.80
CA LEU A 16 20.67 -16.48 46.69
C LEU A 16 21.05 -15.77 45.38
N LEU A 17 22.31 -15.88 44.94
CA LEU A 17 22.76 -15.34 43.66
C LEU A 17 22.11 -16.06 42.46
N ALA A 18 21.93 -17.38 42.53
CA ALA A 18 21.25 -18.14 41.50
C ALA A 18 19.75 -17.77 41.39
N ILE A 19 19.07 -17.57 42.52
CA ILE A 19 17.67 -17.12 42.55
C ILE A 19 17.55 -15.70 41.97
N ALA A 20 18.44 -14.78 42.35
CA ALA A 20 18.45 -13.42 41.80
C ALA A 20 18.72 -13.40 40.28
N ALA A 21 19.60 -14.28 39.79
CA ALA A 21 19.84 -14.44 38.35
C ALA A 21 18.63 -15.01 37.61
N LEU A 22 17.88 -15.95 38.21
CA LEU A 22 16.62 -16.45 37.64
C LEU A 22 15.52 -15.37 37.60
N PHE A 23 15.43 -14.51 38.62
CA PHE A 23 14.48 -13.38 38.63
C PHE A 23 14.84 -12.28 37.62
N MET A 24 16.14 -12.02 37.38
CA MET A 24 16.58 -11.11 36.30
C MET A 24 16.37 -11.70 34.90
N ALA A 25 16.60 -13.01 34.72
CA ALA A 25 16.38 -13.67 33.42
C ALA A 25 14.90 -13.73 33.04
N SER A 26 13.99 -13.87 34.02
CA SER A 26 12.55 -13.89 33.79
C SER A 26 11.97 -12.50 33.48
N SER A 27 12.55 -11.42 34.01
CA SER A 27 12.11 -10.05 33.69
C SER A 27 12.55 -9.58 32.28
N LEU A 28 13.62 -10.15 31.72
CA LEU A 28 14.03 -9.91 30.33
C LEU A 28 13.14 -10.64 29.31
N LEU A 29 12.53 -11.77 29.67
CA LEU A 29 11.65 -12.55 28.79
C LEU A 29 10.26 -11.92 28.58
N PHE A 30 9.77 -11.11 29.53
CA PHE A 30 8.48 -10.40 29.41
C PHE A 30 8.59 -9.04 28.68
N ALA A 31 9.79 -8.58 28.36
CA ALA A 31 10.03 -7.27 27.73
C ALA A 31 10.11 -7.32 26.19
N GLN A 32 9.96 -8.50 25.56
CA GLN A 32 10.23 -8.69 24.12
C GLN A 32 9.01 -9.06 23.26
N SER A 33 7.78 -8.89 23.71
CA SER A 33 6.62 -9.26 22.87
C SER A 33 5.46 -8.27 22.96
N SER A 34 5.66 -7.09 22.38
CA SER A 34 4.70 -6.31 21.59
C SER A 34 5.34 -4.94 21.40
N GLU A 35 5.56 -4.51 20.15
CA GLU A 35 5.61 -3.06 19.94
C GLU A 35 4.24 -2.54 20.39
N PRO A 36 4.16 -1.59 21.34
CA PRO A 36 2.89 -0.98 21.63
C PRO A 36 2.47 -0.26 20.36
N SER A 37 1.43 -0.76 19.70
CA SER A 37 0.57 0.05 18.83
C SER A 37 0.38 1.35 19.59
N ARG A 38 1.01 2.43 19.12
CA ARG A 38 0.86 3.71 19.77
C ARG A 38 -0.61 4.05 19.60
N SER A 39 -1.33 4.24 20.68
CA SER A 39 -2.68 4.79 20.60
C SER A 39 -2.57 6.30 20.60
N THR A 40 -3.45 6.95 19.84
CA THR A 40 -3.68 8.39 19.91
C THR A 40 -4.15 8.79 21.32
N PRO A 41 -4.07 10.09 21.68
CA PRO A 41 -4.59 10.57 22.97
C PRO A 41 -6.09 10.30 23.23
N TRP A 42 -6.86 9.99 22.19
CA TRP A 42 -8.28 9.64 22.27
C TRP A 42 -8.57 8.13 22.15
N GLY A 43 -7.53 7.30 22.03
CA GLY A 43 -7.65 5.83 22.13
C GLY A 43 -7.66 5.05 20.82
N ASP A 44 -7.71 5.71 19.66
CA ASP A 44 -7.60 5.04 18.36
C ASP A 44 -6.16 4.56 18.11
N PRO A 45 -5.93 3.54 17.26
CA PRO A 45 -4.61 3.23 16.72
C PRO A 45 -3.98 4.45 16.03
N ASP A 46 -2.72 4.77 16.36
CA ASP A 46 -1.98 5.89 15.77
C ASP A 46 -1.27 5.44 14.49
N ILE A 47 -1.80 5.90 13.36
CA ILE A 47 -1.24 5.69 12.02
C ILE A 47 -0.71 7.01 11.42
N GLY A 48 -0.65 8.08 12.21
CA GLY A 48 -0.18 9.38 11.77
C GLY A 48 1.31 9.35 11.41
N GLY A 49 1.71 10.15 10.42
CA GLY A 49 3.12 10.26 10.03
C GLY A 49 3.34 10.41 8.53
N VAL A 50 4.61 10.36 8.13
CA VAL A 50 5.01 10.29 6.73
C VAL A 50 5.38 8.85 6.43
N TRP A 51 4.73 8.30 5.42
CA TRP A 51 4.84 6.91 5.01
C TRP A 51 5.25 6.84 3.55
N ASP A 52 5.83 5.71 3.20
CA ASP A 52 6.15 5.34 1.83
C ASP A 52 5.52 3.97 1.56
N TYR A 53 4.68 3.89 0.53
CA TYR A 53 3.99 2.65 0.14
C TYR A 53 4.65 1.95 -1.05
N TRP A 54 5.89 2.30 -1.40
CA TRP A 54 6.66 1.60 -2.44
C TRP A 54 6.94 0.14 -2.09
N THR A 55 6.60 -0.76 -3.01
CA THR A 55 6.90 -2.19 -2.91
C THR A 55 6.84 -2.85 -4.29
N PHE A 56 7.67 -3.88 -4.50
CA PHE A 56 7.54 -4.81 -5.62
C PHE A 56 6.43 -5.84 -5.43
N THR A 57 5.87 -5.99 -4.22
CA THR A 57 4.74 -6.90 -3.95
C THR A 57 3.66 -6.69 -5.01
N PRO A 58 3.30 -7.74 -5.78
CA PRO A 58 2.40 -7.60 -6.91
C PRO A 58 0.98 -7.30 -6.43
N LEU A 59 0.18 -6.62 -7.26
CA LEU A 59 -1.23 -6.39 -6.95
C LEU A 59 -1.98 -7.72 -6.78
N GLU A 60 -1.81 -8.61 -7.74
CA GLU A 60 -2.39 -9.95 -7.77
C GLU A 60 -1.36 -11.02 -7.44
N ARG A 61 -1.76 -12.07 -6.75
CA ARG A 61 -0.85 -13.12 -6.32
C ARG A 61 -0.30 -13.93 -7.48
N PRO A 62 1.01 -14.20 -7.56
CA PRO A 62 1.56 -15.16 -8.51
C PRO A 62 0.92 -16.55 -8.37
N ASP A 63 0.70 -17.24 -9.50
CA ASP A 63 -0.04 -18.51 -9.54
C ASP A 63 0.69 -19.61 -8.75
N GLU A 64 2.02 -19.56 -8.68
CA GLU A 64 2.87 -20.48 -7.92
C GLU A 64 2.59 -20.48 -6.42
N PHE A 65 1.99 -19.40 -5.87
CA PHE A 65 1.65 -19.31 -4.46
C PHE A 65 0.21 -19.75 -4.16
N GLY A 66 -0.69 -19.85 -5.14
CA GLY A 66 -2.07 -20.26 -4.93
C GLY A 66 -2.77 -19.46 -3.81
N GLU A 67 -3.23 -20.13 -2.75
CA GLU A 67 -3.85 -19.47 -1.58
C GLU A 67 -2.85 -19.06 -0.50
N ARG A 68 -1.54 -19.34 -0.68
CA ARG A 68 -0.49 -18.96 0.28
C ARG A 68 -0.29 -17.44 0.25
N GLY A 69 -0.93 -16.75 1.17
CA GLY A 69 -0.88 -15.29 1.29
C GLY A 69 0.39 -14.72 1.94
N THR A 70 1.23 -15.57 2.55
CA THR A 70 2.40 -15.14 3.32
C THR A 70 3.65 -15.89 2.85
N LEU A 71 4.71 -15.12 2.63
CA LEU A 71 6.06 -15.55 2.28
C LEU A 71 6.96 -15.47 3.51
N THR A 72 8.07 -16.20 3.50
CA THR A 72 9.16 -15.95 4.47
C THR A 72 9.88 -14.64 4.13
N ASP A 73 10.64 -14.12 5.09
CA ASP A 73 11.46 -12.92 4.87
C ASP A 73 12.48 -13.15 3.74
N GLU A 74 13.05 -14.35 3.64
CA GLU A 74 13.99 -14.71 2.57
C GLU A 74 13.31 -14.79 1.20
N GLU A 75 12.09 -15.35 1.13
CA GLU A 75 11.31 -15.41 -0.10
C GLU A 75 10.96 -13.99 -0.59
N ALA A 76 10.47 -13.13 0.31
CA ALA A 76 10.12 -11.74 -0.01
C ALA A 76 11.36 -10.94 -0.44
N ALA A 77 12.48 -11.09 0.26
CA ALA A 77 13.74 -10.44 -0.11
C ALA A 77 14.24 -10.90 -1.48
N THR A 78 14.18 -12.21 -1.76
CA THR A 78 14.60 -12.75 -3.07
C THR A 78 13.74 -12.17 -4.19
N PHE A 79 12.41 -12.20 -4.03
CA PHE A 79 11.48 -11.61 -4.98
C PHE A 79 11.76 -10.12 -5.23
N ALA A 80 12.01 -9.35 -4.16
CA ALA A 80 12.34 -7.93 -4.26
C ALA A 80 13.63 -7.68 -5.06
N GLN A 81 14.67 -8.50 -4.85
CA GLN A 81 15.95 -8.38 -5.55
C GLN A 81 15.82 -8.74 -7.03
N GLU A 82 15.08 -9.80 -7.36
CA GLU A 82 14.85 -10.20 -8.76
C GLU A 82 14.05 -9.13 -9.52
N ALA A 83 12.95 -8.65 -8.94
CA ALA A 83 12.12 -7.61 -9.55
C ALA A 83 12.86 -6.26 -9.69
N ASN A 84 13.71 -5.92 -8.72
CA ASN A 84 14.61 -4.78 -8.79
C ASN A 84 15.61 -4.92 -9.94
N ALA A 85 16.32 -6.05 -10.02
CA ALA A 85 17.29 -6.30 -11.08
C ALA A 85 16.64 -6.24 -12.47
N GLU A 86 15.44 -6.81 -12.63
CA GLU A 86 14.69 -6.71 -13.88
C GLU A 86 14.31 -5.25 -14.22
N ALA A 87 13.88 -4.47 -13.23
CA ALA A 87 13.56 -3.07 -13.43
C ALA A 87 14.79 -2.26 -13.87
N LEU A 88 15.93 -2.46 -13.21
CA LEU A 88 17.19 -1.78 -13.53
C LEU A 88 17.75 -2.18 -14.90
N ALA A 89 17.52 -3.42 -15.34
CA ALA A 89 17.93 -3.87 -16.67
C ALA A 89 17.23 -3.11 -17.82
N ARG A 90 16.16 -2.34 -17.53
CA ARG A 90 15.47 -1.49 -18.52
C ARG A 90 16.19 -0.15 -18.76
N ASP A 91 17.23 0.17 -18.00
CA ASP A 91 18.07 1.37 -18.21
C ASP A 91 19.02 1.17 -19.40
N LEU A 92 18.42 1.05 -20.58
CA LEU A 92 19.14 0.87 -21.84
C LEU A 92 19.52 2.22 -22.45
N ALA A 93 20.65 2.23 -23.16
CA ALA A 93 21.04 3.39 -23.94
C ALA A 93 19.96 3.69 -25.00
N ALA A 94 19.50 4.94 -25.01
CA ALA A 94 18.54 5.38 -26.02
C ALA A 94 19.18 5.36 -27.42
N PRO A 95 18.41 5.03 -28.47
CA PRO A 95 18.87 5.19 -29.85
C PRO A 95 19.32 6.64 -30.14
N PRO A 96 20.22 6.85 -31.12
CA PRO A 96 20.64 8.20 -31.49
C PRO A 96 19.45 9.10 -31.86
N GLY A 97 19.34 10.25 -31.20
CA GLY A 97 18.23 11.21 -31.40
C GLY A 97 16.99 10.96 -30.55
N ASP A 98 16.97 9.89 -29.75
CA ASP A 98 15.95 9.62 -28.74
C ASP A 98 16.47 10.08 -27.36
N PRO A 99 15.73 10.92 -26.62
CA PRO A 99 16.12 11.30 -25.26
C PRO A 99 16.11 10.13 -24.26
N GLY A 100 15.50 9.00 -24.62
CA GLY A 100 15.35 7.83 -23.75
C GLY A 100 14.21 7.96 -22.75
N ALA A 101 14.09 6.94 -21.91
CA ALA A 101 13.18 6.94 -20.77
C ALA A 101 13.91 7.39 -19.49
N TYR A 102 13.14 7.72 -18.45
CA TYR A 102 13.71 7.95 -17.12
C TYR A 102 14.43 6.69 -16.63
N SER A 103 15.70 6.86 -16.23
CA SER A 103 16.48 5.81 -15.58
C SER A 103 15.74 5.33 -14.33
N GLN A 104 15.48 4.03 -14.27
CA GLN A 104 14.94 3.35 -13.11
C GLN A 104 15.89 3.47 -11.91
N ALA A 105 17.21 3.36 -12.15
CA ALA A 105 18.23 3.44 -11.10
C ALA A 105 18.30 4.82 -10.41
N VAL A 106 18.03 5.89 -11.16
CA VAL A 106 18.23 7.27 -10.67
C VAL A 106 16.92 7.94 -10.27
N TRP A 107 15.88 7.77 -11.09
CA TRP A 107 14.67 8.59 -10.99
C TRP A 107 13.47 7.87 -10.39
N THR A 108 13.55 6.58 -10.09
CA THR A 108 12.39 5.79 -9.71
C THR A 108 12.62 5.08 -8.38
N ASP A 109 11.54 4.86 -7.64
CA ASP A 109 11.56 4.06 -6.42
C ASP A 109 11.97 2.60 -6.69
N ARG A 110 11.90 2.15 -7.95
CA ARG A 110 12.37 0.83 -8.38
C ARG A 110 13.83 0.58 -8.11
N ALA A 111 14.65 1.59 -7.84
CA ALA A 111 16.02 1.44 -7.38
C ALA A 111 16.13 0.75 -6.01
N ARG A 112 15.05 0.74 -5.21
CA ARG A 112 14.98 0.09 -3.89
C ARG A 112 14.31 -1.26 -4.00
N ALA A 113 15.05 -2.32 -3.70
CA ALA A 113 14.55 -3.70 -3.66
C ALA A 113 13.73 -3.94 -2.38
N THR A 114 12.45 -3.53 -2.39
CA THR A 114 11.51 -3.75 -1.28
C THR A 114 10.36 -4.66 -1.71
N ALA A 115 10.00 -5.61 -0.86
CA ALA A 115 8.75 -6.37 -0.96
C ALA A 115 8.21 -6.67 0.45
N LEU A 116 6.89 -6.80 0.56
CA LEU A 116 6.22 -7.27 1.77
C LEU A 116 6.32 -8.80 1.85
N THR A 117 6.20 -9.35 3.06
CA THR A 117 5.96 -10.79 3.26
C THR A 117 4.57 -11.21 2.81
N GLN A 118 3.67 -10.27 2.53
CA GLN A 118 2.41 -10.56 1.86
C GLN A 118 2.66 -10.87 0.38
N ALA A 119 2.17 -12.01 -0.09
CA ALA A 119 2.42 -12.49 -1.46
C ALA A 119 1.73 -11.65 -2.55
N SER A 120 0.78 -10.79 -2.18
CA SER A 120 0.02 -9.90 -3.07
C SER A 120 -0.62 -8.75 -2.31
N LEU A 121 -0.89 -7.61 -2.93
CA LEU A 121 -1.63 -6.52 -2.27
C LEU A 121 -3.11 -6.86 -2.07
N ILE A 122 -3.70 -7.66 -2.96
CA ILE A 122 -5.03 -8.22 -2.77
C ILE A 122 -4.93 -9.41 -1.80
N VAL A 123 -5.68 -9.35 -0.70
CA VAL A 123 -5.76 -10.40 0.32
C VAL A 123 -7.08 -11.16 0.30
N ASP A 124 -8.14 -10.51 -0.17
CA ASP A 124 -9.46 -11.06 -0.36
C ASP A 124 -9.91 -10.80 -1.81
N PRO A 125 -10.28 -11.84 -2.59
CA PRO A 125 -10.43 -13.26 -2.23
C PRO A 125 -9.13 -13.96 -1.79
N PRO A 126 -9.19 -15.12 -1.09
CA PRO A 126 -8.02 -15.80 -0.53
C PRO A 126 -6.94 -16.19 -1.50
N ASN A 127 -7.22 -16.26 -2.82
CA ASN A 127 -6.22 -16.49 -3.85
C ASN A 127 -5.46 -15.21 -4.27
N GLY A 128 -5.82 -14.05 -3.72
CA GLY A 128 -5.18 -12.76 -3.98
C GLY A 128 -5.35 -12.29 -5.42
N LYS A 129 -6.42 -12.67 -6.10
CA LYS A 129 -6.69 -12.30 -7.50
C LYS A 129 -7.91 -11.40 -7.62
N ILE A 130 -7.92 -10.56 -8.64
CA ILE A 130 -9.15 -9.88 -9.07
C ILE A 130 -10.11 -10.97 -9.59
N PRO A 131 -11.38 -10.98 -9.16
CA PRO A 131 -12.36 -11.91 -9.71
C PRO A 131 -12.44 -11.86 -11.23
N ALA A 132 -12.72 -13.01 -11.85
CA ALA A 132 -12.79 -13.12 -13.30
C ALA A 132 -13.74 -12.07 -13.90
N LEU A 133 -13.22 -11.28 -14.83
CA LEU A 133 -13.98 -10.23 -15.50
C LEU A 133 -15.05 -10.83 -16.41
N THR A 134 -16.20 -10.16 -16.50
CA THR A 134 -17.24 -10.52 -17.47
C THR A 134 -16.74 -10.30 -18.90
N SER A 135 -17.32 -11.03 -19.86
CA SER A 135 -17.01 -10.85 -21.29
C SER A 135 -17.23 -9.41 -21.76
N GLU A 136 -18.24 -8.75 -21.21
CA GLU A 136 -18.53 -7.33 -21.46
C GLU A 136 -17.43 -6.41 -20.93
N ALA A 137 -16.96 -6.62 -19.69
CA ALA A 137 -15.88 -5.83 -19.11
C ALA A 137 -14.56 -5.99 -19.90
N LEU A 138 -14.27 -7.20 -20.38
CA LEU A 138 -13.13 -7.46 -21.26
C LEU A 138 -13.26 -6.74 -22.62
N ALA A 139 -14.46 -6.72 -23.20
CA ALA A 139 -14.72 -5.99 -24.45
C ALA A 139 -14.51 -4.48 -24.28
N ARG A 140 -15.00 -3.90 -23.17
CA ARG A 140 -14.78 -2.48 -22.82
C ARG A 140 -13.31 -2.16 -22.54
N GLY A 141 -12.59 -3.03 -21.84
CA GLY A 141 -11.15 -2.85 -21.60
C GLY A 141 -10.34 -2.78 -22.90
N LYS A 142 -10.69 -3.60 -23.90
CA LYS A 142 -10.08 -3.58 -25.24
C LYS A 142 -10.45 -2.34 -26.03
N SER A 143 -11.62 -1.74 -25.78
CA SER A 143 -12.02 -0.49 -26.43
C SER A 143 -11.13 0.69 -26.06
N ARG A 144 -10.21 0.58 -25.08
CA ARG A 144 -9.20 1.62 -24.82
C ARG A 144 -8.26 1.89 -26.02
N LEU A 145 -8.14 0.96 -26.97
CA LEU A 145 -7.39 1.17 -28.22
C LEU A 145 -8.22 1.90 -29.29
N VAL A 146 -9.50 2.15 -29.05
CA VAL A 146 -10.46 2.61 -30.05
C VAL A 146 -11.35 3.71 -29.45
N SER A 147 -11.48 4.82 -30.17
CA SER A 147 -12.05 6.13 -29.81
C SER A 147 -13.50 6.19 -29.25
N ASP A 148 -14.01 5.17 -28.58
CA ASP A 148 -15.46 4.96 -28.44
C ASP A 148 -16.09 5.69 -27.25
N GLY A 149 -15.31 6.47 -26.49
CA GLY A 149 -15.83 7.26 -25.36
C GLY A 149 -14.83 8.27 -24.83
N GLN A 150 -14.97 9.53 -25.26
CA GLN A 150 -14.41 10.67 -24.53
C GLN A 150 -15.29 10.97 -23.29
N PRO A 151 -14.70 11.40 -22.16
CA PRO A 151 -13.28 11.59 -21.92
C PRO A 151 -12.55 10.29 -21.58
N VAL A 152 -11.24 10.24 -21.86
CA VAL A 152 -10.32 9.21 -21.39
C VAL A 152 -10.31 9.17 -19.86
N ARG A 153 -10.58 8.00 -19.28
CA ARG A 153 -10.77 7.78 -17.82
C ARG A 153 -9.53 7.27 -17.08
N ILE A 154 -8.40 7.24 -17.77
CA ILE A 154 -7.22 6.46 -17.44
C ILE A 154 -6.17 7.35 -16.82
N ARG A 155 -5.35 6.88 -15.88
CA ARG A 155 -4.34 7.76 -15.30
C ARG A 155 -3.25 8.13 -16.32
N VAL A 156 -2.60 7.13 -16.91
CA VAL A 156 -1.48 7.29 -17.85
C VAL A 156 -1.86 6.80 -19.25
N GLY A 157 -1.51 7.59 -20.27
CA GLY A 157 -1.74 7.30 -21.68
C GLY A 157 -2.83 8.19 -22.29
N GLY A 158 -3.46 7.70 -23.36
CA GLY A 158 -4.47 8.40 -24.15
C GLY A 158 -4.52 7.79 -25.54
N PHE A 159 -5.46 8.24 -26.39
CA PHE A 159 -5.55 7.76 -27.77
C PHE A 159 -5.24 8.85 -28.81
N GLY A 160 -5.16 10.11 -28.39
CA GLY A 160 -4.99 11.23 -29.30
C GLY A 160 -4.45 12.49 -28.61
N THR A 161 -4.19 13.50 -29.42
CA THR A 161 -3.64 14.80 -28.98
C THR A 161 -4.50 15.97 -29.44
N ALA A 162 -5.67 15.71 -30.05
CA ALA A 162 -6.51 16.75 -30.62
C ALA A 162 -7.22 17.59 -29.55
N GLY A 163 -7.48 17.00 -28.38
CA GLY A 163 -8.09 17.68 -27.24
C GLY A 163 -7.64 17.12 -25.89
N PRO A 164 -7.85 17.87 -24.79
CA PRO A 164 -7.48 17.42 -23.46
C PRO A 164 -8.25 16.16 -23.03
N GLU A 165 -9.47 15.95 -23.50
CA GLU A 165 -10.28 14.75 -23.20
C GLU A 165 -9.75 13.46 -23.83
N GLU A 166 -8.82 13.55 -24.78
CA GLU A 166 -8.14 12.40 -25.39
C GLU A 166 -6.89 11.96 -24.61
N ARG A 167 -6.52 12.73 -23.58
CA ARG A 167 -5.37 12.53 -22.71
C ARG A 167 -5.78 11.90 -21.38
N GLY A 168 -4.87 11.15 -20.80
CA GLY A 168 -5.02 10.55 -19.47
C GLY A 168 -5.18 11.61 -18.37
N LEU A 169 -5.80 11.20 -17.28
CA LEU A 169 -6.14 12.04 -16.14
C LEU A 169 -4.90 12.63 -15.43
N ALA A 170 -3.76 11.92 -15.44
CA ALA A 170 -2.54 12.41 -14.83
C ALA A 170 -1.93 13.56 -15.63
N GLU A 171 -1.94 13.48 -16.97
CA GLU A 171 -1.47 14.58 -17.84
C GLU A 171 -2.36 15.82 -17.70
N ARG A 172 -3.64 15.63 -17.41
CA ARG A 172 -4.61 16.71 -17.18
C ARG A 172 -4.60 17.25 -15.74
N CYS A 173 -3.73 16.74 -14.88
CA CYS A 173 -3.67 17.05 -13.45
C CYS A 173 -5.02 16.90 -12.72
N LEU A 174 -5.87 15.98 -13.18
CA LEU A 174 -7.15 15.69 -12.52
C LEU A 174 -6.98 14.67 -11.39
N LEU A 175 -6.08 13.71 -11.61
CA LEU A 175 -5.93 12.52 -10.79
C LEU A 175 -4.55 11.90 -11.06
N GLY A 176 -3.66 11.86 -10.06
CA GLY A 176 -2.28 11.37 -10.23
C GLY A 176 -2.17 9.87 -10.45
N PHE A 177 -1.03 9.38 -10.98
CA PHE A 177 -0.90 7.96 -11.38
C PHE A 177 -0.60 6.99 -10.24
N SER A 178 -0.04 7.46 -9.12
CA SER A 178 0.13 6.69 -7.88
C SER A 178 -0.93 7.06 -6.81
N THR A 179 -1.90 7.90 -7.18
CA THR A 179 -2.90 8.43 -6.24
C THR A 179 -4.15 7.56 -6.23
N GLY A 180 -4.81 7.50 -5.07
CA GLY A 180 -5.98 6.66 -4.88
C GLY A 180 -7.31 7.41 -4.82
N PRO A 181 -8.39 6.70 -4.48
CA PRO A 181 -8.43 5.24 -4.26
C PRO A 181 -8.53 4.43 -5.57
N PRO A 182 -7.96 3.20 -5.62
CA PRO A 182 -7.00 2.66 -4.64
C PRO A 182 -5.63 3.35 -4.76
N LEU A 183 -4.92 3.55 -3.64
CA LEU A 183 -3.50 3.94 -3.69
C LEU A 183 -2.71 2.69 -4.09
N LEU A 184 -2.16 2.69 -5.31
CA LEU A 184 -1.34 1.58 -5.80
C LEU A 184 0.12 2.02 -5.92
N PRO A 185 1.09 1.18 -5.52
CA PRO A 185 2.51 1.48 -5.69
C PRO A 185 2.84 1.79 -7.15
N GLY A 186 3.24 3.03 -7.40
CA GLY A 186 3.79 3.48 -8.68
C GLY A 186 5.30 3.34 -8.68
N GLY A 187 5.94 3.43 -9.84
CA GLY A 187 7.42 3.44 -9.88
C GLY A 187 8.05 4.72 -9.31
N TYR A 188 7.27 5.73 -8.98
CA TYR A 188 7.76 7.05 -8.63
C TYR A 188 6.80 7.72 -7.67
N ASN A 189 7.38 8.28 -6.60
CA ASN A 189 6.71 9.23 -5.72
C ASN A 189 5.51 8.59 -5.00
N ASN A 190 5.85 7.66 -4.10
CA ASN A 190 4.92 6.88 -3.28
C ASN A 190 4.85 7.39 -1.83
N ASN A 191 5.22 8.65 -1.58
CA ASN A 191 5.14 9.21 -0.24
C ASN A 191 3.71 9.69 0.05
N VAL A 192 3.25 9.42 1.27
CA VAL A 192 1.97 9.89 1.78
C VAL A 192 2.14 10.40 3.21
N GLN A 193 1.61 11.59 3.49
CA GLN A 193 1.48 12.08 4.84
C GLN A 193 0.06 11.79 5.35
N ILE A 194 -0.02 11.09 6.47
CA ILE A 194 -1.25 10.78 7.18
C ILE A 194 -1.41 11.76 8.33
N PHE A 195 -2.45 12.58 8.27
CA PHE A 195 -2.90 13.39 9.39
C PHE A 195 -4.08 12.69 10.05
N GLN A 196 -4.02 12.54 11.36
CA GLN A 196 -5.03 11.85 12.14
C GLN A 196 -5.59 12.79 13.21
N THR A 197 -6.92 12.83 13.28
CA THR A 197 -7.71 13.59 14.26
C THR A 197 -8.78 12.68 14.84
N PRO A 198 -9.47 13.06 15.94
CA PRO A 198 -10.58 12.27 16.45
C PRO A 198 -11.71 12.02 15.43
N ASP A 199 -11.87 12.92 14.45
CA ASP A 199 -13.03 12.94 13.56
C ASP A 199 -12.71 12.54 12.11
N ALA A 200 -11.43 12.53 11.72
CA ALA A 200 -11.01 12.25 10.36
C ALA A 200 -9.55 11.77 10.24
N ILE A 201 -9.30 10.97 9.20
CA ILE A 201 -7.99 10.66 8.64
C ILE A 201 -7.83 11.42 7.32
N VAL A 202 -6.70 12.08 7.11
CA VAL A 202 -6.38 12.78 5.86
C VAL A 202 -5.10 12.19 5.27
N LEU A 203 -5.19 11.73 4.03
CA LEU A 203 -4.05 11.28 3.23
C LEU A 203 -3.67 12.41 2.28
N LEU A 204 -2.48 12.97 2.45
CA LEU A 204 -1.86 13.89 1.50
C LEU A 204 -0.81 13.09 0.71
N VAL A 205 -1.11 12.81 -0.56
CA VAL A 205 -0.19 12.09 -1.44
C VAL A 205 0.75 13.09 -2.10
N GLU A 206 2.05 12.81 -2.10
CA GLU A 206 3.03 13.73 -2.69
C GLU A 206 2.81 13.89 -4.20
N MET A 207 2.56 12.80 -4.94
CA MET A 207 2.18 12.86 -6.35
C MET A 207 0.89 13.67 -6.54
N ASN A 208 0.98 14.77 -7.29
CA ASN A 208 -0.10 15.73 -7.56
C ASN A 208 -0.72 16.44 -6.34
N HIS A 209 -0.19 16.26 -5.12
CA HIS A 209 -0.73 16.84 -3.89
C HIS A 209 -2.21 16.53 -3.66
N ASP A 210 -2.66 15.34 -4.10
CA ASP A 210 -4.04 14.91 -3.91
C ASP A 210 -4.34 14.72 -2.41
N VAL A 211 -5.44 15.33 -1.94
CA VAL A 211 -5.89 15.28 -0.54
C VAL A 211 -7.14 14.44 -0.43
N ARG A 212 -7.03 13.27 0.21
CA ARG A 212 -8.17 12.40 0.51
C ARG A 212 -8.56 12.52 1.97
N VAL A 213 -9.73 13.09 2.22
CA VAL A 213 -10.32 13.22 3.56
C VAL A 213 -11.26 12.04 3.82
N ILE A 214 -11.03 11.35 4.93
CA ILE A 214 -11.77 10.17 5.37
C ILE A 214 -12.38 10.47 6.75
N PRO A 215 -13.61 11.00 6.80
CA PRO A 215 -14.33 11.15 8.06
C PRO A 215 -14.52 9.79 8.77
N ILE A 216 -14.29 9.78 10.08
CA ILE A 216 -14.46 8.61 10.98
C ILE A 216 -15.45 8.88 12.12
N ASP A 217 -16.04 10.09 12.15
CA ASP A 217 -17.00 10.55 13.16
C ASP A 217 -18.45 10.05 12.95
N GLY A 218 -18.66 9.11 12.03
CA GLY A 218 -19.98 8.56 11.73
C GLY A 218 -20.92 9.51 10.97
N ARG A 219 -20.44 10.65 10.44
CA ARG A 219 -21.28 11.57 9.67
C ARG A 219 -21.88 10.91 8.42
N LEU A 220 -23.11 11.33 8.08
CA LEU A 220 -23.84 10.81 6.91
C LEU A 220 -23.06 10.94 5.62
N ARG A 221 -23.26 9.99 4.70
CA ARG A 221 -22.70 10.02 3.34
C ARG A 221 -23.23 11.21 2.55
N LEU A 222 -22.48 11.61 1.51
CA LEU A 222 -22.98 12.57 0.53
C LEU A 222 -24.17 11.98 -0.21
N ASN A 223 -25.10 12.85 -0.63
CA ASN A 223 -26.18 12.44 -1.51
C ASN A 223 -25.62 11.88 -2.83
N ASP A 224 -26.27 10.86 -3.39
CA ASP A 224 -25.87 10.16 -4.62
C ASP A 224 -25.80 11.05 -5.86
N ASP A 225 -26.41 12.23 -5.85
CA ASP A 225 -26.31 13.22 -6.94
C ASP A 225 -24.98 13.96 -6.92
N ILE A 226 -24.24 13.92 -5.81
CA ILE A 226 -22.92 14.56 -5.67
C ILE A 226 -21.84 13.53 -6.00
N ARG A 227 -21.10 13.78 -7.09
CA ARG A 227 -20.03 12.90 -7.58
C ARG A 227 -18.67 13.59 -7.57
N GLN A 228 -17.62 12.87 -7.18
CA GLN A 228 -16.26 13.38 -7.02
C GLN A 228 -15.23 12.49 -7.72
N TRP A 229 -14.09 13.06 -8.14
CA TRP A 229 -13.01 12.34 -8.84
C TRP A 229 -12.41 11.19 -8.02
N MET A 230 -12.18 11.44 -6.73
CA MET A 230 -11.69 10.44 -5.75
C MET A 230 -12.82 9.78 -4.93
N GLY A 231 -14.08 10.04 -5.29
CA GLY A 231 -15.24 9.60 -4.52
C GLY A 231 -15.35 10.25 -3.13
N SER A 232 -16.26 9.74 -2.30
CA SER A 232 -16.49 10.16 -0.93
C SER A 232 -16.23 9.00 0.04
N SER A 233 -15.17 9.13 0.84
CA SER A 233 -14.73 8.10 1.78
C SER A 233 -15.44 8.20 3.13
N ARG A 234 -15.67 7.06 3.79
CA ARG A 234 -16.04 6.97 5.21
C ARG A 234 -15.19 5.88 5.84
N GLY A 235 -14.59 6.19 6.97
CA GLY A 235 -13.75 5.25 7.71
C GLY A 235 -14.41 4.78 9.00
N ARG A 236 -13.99 3.61 9.48
CA ARG A 236 -14.29 3.10 10.82
C ARG A 236 -13.14 2.20 11.28
N TRP A 237 -12.93 2.13 12.60
CA TRP A 237 -11.99 1.19 13.20
C TRP A 237 -12.67 -0.16 13.46
N GLU A 238 -12.04 -1.25 13.01
CA GLU A 238 -12.37 -2.64 13.34
C GLU A 238 -11.17 -3.25 14.05
N GLY A 239 -11.17 -3.18 15.39
CA GLY A 239 -9.96 -3.44 16.18
C GLY A 239 -8.87 -2.43 15.82
N ASP A 240 -7.69 -2.92 15.42
CA ASP A 240 -6.56 -2.09 14.99
C ASP A 240 -6.57 -1.77 13.48
N THR A 241 -7.63 -2.14 12.75
CA THR A 241 -7.73 -1.95 11.29
C THR A 241 -8.65 -0.78 10.95
N LEU A 242 -8.16 0.19 10.17
CA LEU A 242 -8.99 1.22 9.57
C LEU A 242 -9.64 0.68 8.28
N VAL A 243 -10.95 0.47 8.31
CA VAL A 243 -11.74 0.10 7.14
C VAL A 243 -12.30 1.35 6.48
N VAL A 244 -12.08 1.51 5.18
CA VAL A 244 -12.50 2.71 4.42
C VAL A 244 -13.36 2.35 3.22
N ASP A 245 -14.63 2.73 3.28
CA ASP A 245 -15.57 2.58 2.18
C ASP A 245 -15.61 3.87 1.36
N THR A 246 -15.44 3.78 0.04
CA THR A 246 -15.53 4.95 -0.85
C THR A 246 -16.57 4.72 -1.92
N THR A 247 -17.49 5.68 -2.07
CA THR A 247 -18.58 5.67 -3.07
C THR A 247 -18.61 7.03 -3.80
N ASN A 248 -19.69 7.37 -4.51
CA ASN A 248 -19.88 8.69 -5.12
C ASN A 248 -18.80 9.09 -6.13
N PHE A 249 -18.19 8.12 -6.82
CA PHE A 249 -17.25 8.41 -7.89
C PHE A 249 -17.96 9.01 -9.11
N THR A 250 -17.27 9.92 -9.80
CA THR A 250 -17.65 10.39 -11.14
C THR A 250 -17.60 9.27 -12.16
N ASP A 251 -18.40 9.42 -13.21
CA ASP A 251 -18.37 8.55 -14.37
C ASP A 251 -17.06 8.64 -15.18
N ARG A 252 -16.18 9.60 -14.86
CA ARG A 252 -14.96 9.96 -15.61
C ARG A 252 -13.66 9.33 -15.09
N THR A 253 -13.75 8.48 -14.06
CA THR A 253 -12.60 7.73 -13.51
C THR A 253 -12.78 6.24 -13.82
N ALA A 254 -11.69 5.51 -14.06
CA ALA A 254 -11.73 4.06 -14.27
C ALA A 254 -12.07 3.30 -12.97
N SER A 255 -12.88 2.24 -13.06
CA SER A 255 -13.24 1.39 -11.92
C SER A 255 -12.10 0.54 -11.36
N PHE A 256 -11.36 -0.14 -12.24
CA PHE A 256 -10.27 -1.04 -11.87
C PHE A 256 -9.11 -0.93 -12.85
N GLY A 257 -7.88 -1.16 -12.35
CA GLY A 257 -6.65 -1.09 -13.14
C GLY A 257 -6.30 0.34 -13.56
N ILE A 258 -6.23 1.27 -12.61
CA ILE A 258 -6.12 2.73 -12.84
C ILE A 258 -5.04 3.16 -13.85
N THR A 259 -3.97 2.39 -13.99
CA THR A 259 -2.89 2.66 -14.94
C THR A 259 -3.02 1.76 -16.16
N GLY A 260 -3.21 2.36 -17.35
CA GLY A 260 -3.17 1.59 -18.60
C GLY A 260 -4.39 0.68 -18.90
N LEU A 261 -5.28 0.37 -17.93
CA LEU A 261 -6.59 -0.28 -18.18
C LEU A 261 -7.82 0.41 -17.52
N ALA A 262 -9.02 0.20 -18.06
CA ALA A 262 -10.27 0.81 -17.62
C ALA A 262 -11.37 -0.08 -18.15
N LEU A 263 -11.92 -0.88 -17.26
CA LEU A 263 -12.91 -1.91 -17.57
C LEU A 263 -14.35 -1.36 -17.54
N GLY A 264 -14.49 -0.13 -17.06
CA GLY A 264 -15.73 0.59 -16.86
C GLY A 264 -15.46 1.88 -16.09
N SER A 265 -16.54 2.48 -15.62
CA SER A 265 -16.47 3.67 -14.80
C SER A 265 -16.47 3.33 -13.31
N ALA A 266 -15.71 4.10 -12.51
CA ALA A 266 -15.73 4.03 -11.06
C ALA A 266 -17.11 4.38 -10.46
N GLN A 267 -17.99 5.04 -11.22
CA GLN A 267 -19.35 5.33 -10.77
C GLN A 267 -20.16 4.05 -10.45
N GLU A 268 -19.83 2.93 -11.08
CA GLU A 268 -20.52 1.65 -10.94
C GLU A 268 -19.93 0.75 -9.83
N LEU A 269 -18.99 1.28 -9.03
CA LEU A 269 -18.40 0.61 -7.87
C LEU A 269 -19.26 0.76 -6.61
#